data_AF-A0A8C4VEY8-F1
#
_entry.id   AF-A0A8C4VEY8-F1
#
_cell.length_a   1.000
_cell.length_b   1.000
_cell.length_c   1.000
_cell.angle_alpha   90.00
_cell.angle_beta   90.00
_cell.angle_gamma   90.00
#
_symmetry.space_group_name_H-M   'P 1'
#
loop_
_entity.id
_entity.type
_entity.pdbx_description
1 polymer ?
#
loop_
_entity_poly.entity_id
_entity_poly.type
_entity_poly.pdbx_seq_one_letter_code
_entity_poly.pdbx_strand_id
1 'polypeptide(L)'
;TKASGSLEGVSAYVEVWSSNRTENYSKTFAQQLLDMGAKVSKTFNKQVTHIVFKEGHLATWRKAQKTGVKLVSVLWVEKCREAGTHVDESLFPAIYTNEGLPLLIKKVSV
;
A
#
# COMPACT_ATOMS: atom_id res chain seq x y z
N THR A 1 25.72 2.71 -15.01
CA THR A 1 24.83 3.20 -13.92
C THR A 1 23.51 2.47 -14.04
N LYS A 2 23.10 1.72 -13.01
CA LYS A 2 21.77 1.09 -13.01
C LYS A 2 20.75 2.22 -12.89
N ALA A 3 19.80 2.33 -13.80
CA ALA A 3 18.72 3.30 -13.66
C ALA A 3 17.97 2.99 -12.35
N SER A 4 17.91 3.97 -11.45
CA SER A 4 17.14 3.91 -10.22
C SER A 4 15.65 3.86 -10.59
N GLY A 5 14.94 2.82 -10.15
CA GLY A 5 13.50 2.72 -10.39
C GLY A 5 12.73 3.81 -9.64
N SER A 6 11.55 4.18 -10.12
CA SER A 6 10.72 5.24 -9.53
C SER A 6 10.33 4.98 -8.08
N LEU A 7 10.40 3.74 -7.61
CA LEU A 7 10.12 3.32 -6.23
C LEU A 7 11.35 2.70 -5.53
N GLU A 8 12.57 3.09 -5.93
CA GLU A 8 13.76 2.67 -5.20
C GLU A 8 13.68 3.11 -3.71
N GLY A 9 14.02 2.18 -2.81
CA GLY A 9 13.91 2.40 -1.35
C GLY A 9 12.56 1.96 -0.76
N VAL A 10 11.53 1.72 -1.58
CA VAL A 10 10.27 1.15 -1.12
C VAL A 10 10.43 -0.34 -0.82
N SER A 11 10.02 -0.75 0.38
CA SER A 11 9.81 -2.15 0.77
C SER A 11 8.34 -2.35 1.08
N ALA A 12 7.64 -3.11 0.24
CA ALA A 12 6.19 -3.21 0.23
C ALA A 12 5.68 -4.59 0.67
N TYR A 13 4.53 -4.60 1.33
CA TYR A 13 3.66 -5.76 1.47
C TYR A 13 2.36 -5.46 0.71
N VAL A 14 1.78 -6.45 0.05
CA VAL A 14 0.62 -6.25 -0.82
C VAL A 14 -0.52 -7.14 -0.36
N GLU A 15 -1.68 -6.54 -0.13
CA GLU A 15 -2.89 -7.25 0.24
C GLU A 15 -4.09 -6.62 -0.47
N VAL A 16 -4.34 -7.11 -1.69
CA VAL A 16 -5.35 -6.59 -2.60
C VAL A 16 -6.29 -7.71 -3.00
N TRP A 17 -7.55 -7.56 -2.63
CA TRP A 17 -8.62 -8.53 -2.88
C TRP A 17 -9.80 -7.91 -3.62
N SER A 18 -10.62 -8.76 -4.24
CA SER A 18 -11.97 -8.39 -4.69
C SER A 18 -12.85 -7.95 -3.53
N SER A 19 -13.93 -7.21 -3.80
CA SER A 19 -14.81 -6.69 -2.74
C SER A 19 -15.52 -7.77 -1.93
N ASN A 20 -15.77 -8.94 -2.54
CA ASN A 20 -16.27 -10.14 -1.87
C ASN A 20 -15.15 -11.03 -1.26
N ARG A 21 -13.88 -10.61 -1.33
CA ARG A 21 -12.69 -11.30 -0.80
C ARG A 21 -12.50 -12.74 -1.30
N THR A 22 -12.95 -13.04 -2.52
CA THR A 22 -12.77 -14.36 -3.15
C THR A 22 -11.56 -14.40 -4.08
N GLU A 23 -11.18 -13.27 -4.66
CA GLU A 23 -10.07 -13.19 -5.61
C GLU A 23 -8.95 -12.34 -5.04
N ASN A 24 -7.72 -12.87 -5.14
CA ASN A 24 -6.51 -12.20 -4.66
C ASN A 24 -5.70 -11.67 -5.85
N TYR A 25 -5.60 -10.34 -5.95
CA TYR A 25 -4.86 -9.65 -7.00
C TYR A 25 -3.47 -9.18 -6.54
N SER A 26 -3.03 -9.55 -5.34
CA SER A 26 -1.79 -9.06 -4.73
C SER A 26 -0.56 -9.34 -5.60
N LYS A 27 -0.55 -10.46 -6.33
CA LYS A 27 0.56 -10.80 -7.26
C LYS A 27 0.72 -9.78 -8.37
N THR A 28 -0.38 -9.29 -8.94
CA THR A 28 -0.36 -8.29 -10.03
C THR A 28 0.26 -6.98 -9.56
N PHE A 29 -0.18 -6.48 -8.39
CA PHE A 29 0.36 -5.25 -7.83
C PHE A 29 1.79 -5.42 -7.32
N ALA A 30 2.14 -6.59 -6.77
CA ALA A 30 3.52 -6.91 -6.43
C ALA A 30 4.46 -6.82 -7.64
N GLN A 31 4.04 -7.35 -8.79
CA GLN A 31 4.86 -7.27 -10.01
C GLN A 31 5.06 -5.81 -10.46
N GLN A 32 4.00 -5.00 -10.48
CA GLN A 32 4.12 -3.58 -10.85
C GLN A 32 5.08 -2.81 -9.93
N LEU A 33 5.08 -3.10 -8.63
CA LEU A 33 6.02 -2.51 -7.68
C LEU A 33 7.46 -2.95 -7.96
N LEU A 34 7.69 -4.23 -8.26
CA LEU A 34 9.00 -4.76 -8.62
C LEU A 34 9.53 -4.11 -9.92
N ASP A 35 8.66 -3.96 -10.93
CA ASP A 35 9.00 -3.33 -12.21
C ASP A 35 9.41 -1.86 -12.03
N MET A 36 8.87 -1.18 -11.02
CA MET A 36 9.24 0.18 -10.62
C MET A 36 10.44 0.26 -9.65
N GLY A 37 11.08 -0.87 -9.33
CA GLY A 37 12.29 -0.92 -8.50
C GLY A 37 12.07 -1.04 -7.00
N ALA A 38 10.84 -1.26 -6.54
CA ALA A 38 10.58 -1.56 -5.14
C ALA A 38 11.00 -2.99 -4.77
N LYS A 39 11.13 -3.27 -3.48
CA LYS A 39 11.21 -4.63 -2.92
C LYS A 39 9.83 -5.05 -2.45
N VAL A 40 9.43 -6.29 -2.72
CA VAL A 40 8.15 -6.84 -2.22
C VAL A 40 8.41 -8.00 -1.26
N SER A 41 7.85 -7.89 -0.06
CA SER A 41 7.92 -8.95 0.93
C SER A 41 6.68 -9.84 0.89
N LYS A 42 6.87 -11.15 1.08
CA LYS A 42 5.79 -12.12 1.23
C LYS A 42 5.03 -12.00 2.54
N THR A 43 5.62 -11.36 3.55
CA THR A 43 5.05 -11.20 4.89
C THR A 43 5.17 -9.76 5.36
N PHE A 44 4.21 -9.31 6.17
CA PHE A 44 4.32 -8.02 6.83
C PHE A 44 5.31 -8.09 8.00
N ASN A 45 6.60 -7.91 7.69
CA ASN A 45 7.71 -7.88 8.65
C ASN A 45 8.19 -6.44 8.96
N LYS A 46 9.24 -6.30 9.79
CA LYS A 46 9.75 -4.99 10.27
C LYS A 46 10.41 -4.13 9.19
N GLN A 47 10.81 -4.70 8.07
CA GLN A 47 11.43 -3.96 6.95
C GLN A 47 10.38 -3.37 6.00
N VAL A 48 9.10 -3.71 6.17
CA VAL A 48 8.02 -3.18 5.34
C VAL A 48 7.79 -1.71 5.68
N THR A 49 7.84 -0.88 4.65
CA THR A 49 7.63 0.58 4.69
C THR A 49 6.24 0.96 4.18
N HIS A 50 5.71 0.17 3.24
CA HIS A 50 4.46 0.44 2.53
C HIS A 50 3.57 -0.80 2.54
N ILE A 51 2.26 -0.59 2.67
CA ILE A 51 1.25 -1.61 2.42
C ILE A 51 0.32 -1.09 1.33
N VAL A 52 0.28 -1.81 0.21
CA VAL A 52 -0.74 -1.62 -0.81
C VAL A 52 -1.95 -2.45 -0.39
N PHE A 53 -3.05 -1.79 -0.05
CA PHE A 53 -4.18 -2.41 0.61
C PHE A 53 -5.50 -2.14 -0.12
N LYS A 54 -6.26 -3.21 -0.36
CA LYS A 54 -7.67 -3.15 -0.76
C LYS A 54 -8.36 -4.42 -0.28
N GLU A 55 -9.37 -4.28 0.56
CA GLU A 55 -10.19 -5.41 1.03
C GLU A 55 -9.41 -6.55 1.70
N GLY A 56 -8.23 -6.25 2.25
CA GLY A 56 -7.43 -7.20 3.00
C GLY A 56 -7.97 -7.46 4.41
N HIS A 57 -7.20 -8.22 5.18
CA HIS A 57 -7.52 -8.61 6.53
C HIS A 57 -7.44 -7.42 7.51
N LEU A 58 -8.41 -7.37 8.44
CA LEU A 58 -8.44 -6.41 9.54
C LEU A 58 -7.15 -6.44 10.40
N ALA A 59 -6.56 -7.62 10.55
CA ALA A 59 -5.31 -7.79 11.30
C ALA A 59 -4.16 -6.99 10.67
N THR A 60 -4.02 -7.04 9.33
CA THR A 60 -3.03 -6.25 8.60
C THR A 60 -3.29 -4.77 8.78
N TRP A 61 -4.54 -4.32 8.58
CA TRP A 61 -4.93 -2.92 8.75
C TRP A 61 -4.56 -2.39 10.15
N ARG A 62 -4.98 -3.08 11.20
CA ARG A 62 -4.68 -2.70 12.60
C ARG A 62 -3.18 -2.70 12.89
N LYS A 63 -2.44 -3.69 12.37
CA LYS A 63 -0.99 -3.76 12.55
C LYS A 63 -0.31 -2.56 11.88
N ALA A 64 -0.74 -2.21 10.67
CA ALA A 64 -0.19 -1.11 9.90
C ALA A 64 -0.40 0.25 10.58
N GLN A 65 -1.61 0.48 11.11
CA GLN A 65 -1.91 1.66 11.91
C GLN A 65 -1.00 1.78 13.15
N LYS A 66 -0.70 0.66 13.82
CA LYS A 66 0.17 0.65 15.01
C LYS A 66 1.64 0.90 14.67
N THR A 67 2.12 0.41 13.53
CA THR A 67 3.53 0.53 13.15
C THR A 67 3.84 1.81 12.36
N GLY A 68 2.82 2.58 11.96
CA GLY A 68 3.01 3.83 11.22
C GLY A 68 3.56 3.65 9.81
N VAL A 69 3.41 2.46 9.24
CA VAL A 69 3.78 2.21 7.83
C VAL A 69 2.80 2.93 6.92
N LYS A 70 3.24 3.29 5.71
CA LYS A 70 2.40 3.96 4.73
C LYS A 70 1.32 2.99 4.22
N LEU A 71 0.06 3.28 4.48
CA LEU A 71 -1.09 2.54 3.98
C LEU A 71 -1.64 3.23 2.73
N VAL A 72 -1.44 2.62 1.56
CA VAL A 72 -1.78 3.22 0.27
C VAL A 72 -2.75 2.34 -0.52
N SER A 73 -3.60 2.98 -1.31
CA SER A 73 -4.54 2.30 -2.20
C SER A 73 -3.83 1.79 -3.47
N VAL A 74 -4.54 0.98 -4.25
CA VAL A 74 -4.09 0.55 -5.57
C VAL A 74 -3.85 1.70 -6.55
N LEU A 75 -4.53 2.85 -6.36
CA LEU A 75 -4.36 4.04 -7.18
C LEU A 75 -2.97 4.68 -7.01
N TRP A 76 -2.36 4.56 -5.83
CA TRP A 76 -1.00 5.02 -5.62
C TRP A 76 -0.01 4.31 -6.55
N VAL A 77 -0.14 2.99 -6.68
CA VAL A 77 0.70 2.17 -7.57
C VAL A 77 0.52 2.60 -9.02
N GLU A 78 -0.73 2.81 -9.44
CA GLU A 78 -1.04 3.30 -10.79
C GLU A 78 -0.40 4.66 -11.05
N LYS A 79 -0.52 5.62 -10.12
CA LYS A 79 0.01 6.97 -10.30
C LYS A 79 1.54 7.02 -10.30
N CYS A 80 2.20 6.21 -9.48
CA CYS A 80 3.65 6.06 -9.54
C CYS A 80 4.11 5.50 -10.90
N ARG A 81 3.35 4.55 -11.46
CA ARG A 81 3.64 3.96 -12.77
C ARG A 81 3.44 4.95 -13.90
N GLU A 82 2.31 5.66 -13.91
CA GLU A 82 1.98 6.67 -14.94
C GLU A 82 2.95 7.84 -14.95
N ALA A 83 3.29 8.36 -13.77
CA ALA A 83 4.16 9.51 -13.63
C ALA A 83 5.65 9.14 -13.71
N GLY A 84 5.99 7.85 -13.61
CA GLY A 84 7.38 7.38 -13.56
C GLY A 84 8.17 7.92 -12.36
N THR A 85 7.49 8.26 -11.26
CA THR A 85 8.09 8.88 -10.07
C THR A 85 7.43 8.37 -8.79
N HIS A 86 8.07 8.59 -7.64
CA HIS A 86 7.50 8.33 -6.32
C HIS A 86 6.45 9.41 -6.00
N VAL A 87 5.17 9.06 -6.10
CA VAL A 87 4.06 9.97 -5.77
C VAL A 87 3.81 9.98 -4.27
N ASP A 88 3.46 11.14 -3.70
CA ASP A 88 3.13 11.27 -2.28
C ASP A 88 2.01 10.29 -1.86
N GLU A 89 2.30 9.47 -0.84
CA GLU A 89 1.38 8.44 -0.34
C GLU A 89 0.08 9.03 0.23
N SER A 90 0.16 10.24 0.78
CA SER A 90 -0.97 10.90 1.46
C SER A 90 -2.10 11.29 0.49
N LEU A 91 -1.81 11.39 -0.80
CA LEU A 91 -2.79 11.67 -1.85
C LEU A 91 -3.67 10.45 -2.18
N PHE A 92 -3.20 9.24 -1.87
CA PHE A 92 -3.85 7.99 -2.25
C PHE A 92 -3.93 7.00 -1.08
N PRO A 93 -4.50 7.39 0.08
CA PRO A 93 -4.56 6.54 1.25
C PRO A 93 -5.41 5.29 0.99
N ALA A 94 -5.02 4.17 1.60
CA ALA A 94 -5.90 3.01 1.65
C ALA A 94 -7.13 3.31 2.53
N ILE A 95 -8.26 2.72 2.19
CA ILE A 95 -9.49 2.80 2.99
C ILE A 95 -9.86 1.39 3.43
N TYR A 96 -10.28 1.26 4.69
CA TYR A 96 -10.86 0.04 5.22
C TYR A 96 -12.31 0.31 5.63
N THR A 97 -13.23 0.06 4.70
CA THR A 97 -14.66 0.09 4.97
C THR A 97 -15.07 -1.26 5.54
N ASN A 98 -15.01 -1.39 6.86
CA ASN A 98 -15.85 -2.34 7.56
C ASN A 98 -17.03 -1.50 8.02
N GLU A 99 -18.25 -1.81 7.58
CA GLU A 99 -19.43 -1.09 8.06
C GLU A 99 -19.41 -1.07 9.60
N GLY A 100 -19.17 0.12 10.19
CA GLY A 100 -19.14 0.31 11.64
C GLY A 100 -17.84 0.77 12.31
N LEU A 101 -16.78 1.18 11.60
CA LEU A 101 -15.65 1.87 12.26
C LEU A 101 -15.51 3.31 11.76
N PRO A 102 -15.84 4.33 12.58
CA PRO A 102 -15.50 5.71 12.27
C PRO A 102 -13.98 5.82 12.14
N LEU A 103 -13.50 6.11 10.93
CA LEU A 103 -12.10 6.41 10.69
C LEU A 103 -11.76 7.65 11.51
N LEU A 104 -10.91 7.45 12.52
CA LEU A 104 -10.39 8.50 13.37
C LEU A 104 -9.45 9.37 12.53
N ILE A 105 -10.03 10.25 11.72
CA ILE A 105 -9.33 11.35 11.11
C ILE A 105 -8.99 12.28 12.27
N LYS A 106 -7.75 12.18 12.77
CA LYS A 106 -7.18 13.25 13.58
C LYS A 106 -7.12 14.48 12.69
N LYS A 107 -8.17 15.31 12.77
CA LYS A 107 -8.17 16.66 12.27
C LYS A 107 -7.05 17.38 13.00
N VAL A 108 -5.99 17.74 12.29
CA VAL A 108 -4.97 18.65 12.84
C VAL A 108 -5.68 20.01 12.92
N SER A 109 -6.00 20.43 14.14
CA SER A 109 -6.43 21.80 14.39
C SER A 109 -5.22 22.70 14.15
N VAL A 110 -5.33 23.60 13.17
CA VAL A 110 -4.53 24.83 13.10
C VAL A 110 -5.26 25.89 13.93
#